data_AF-A0A2S9FLQ2-F1
#
_entry.id   AF-A0A2S9FLQ2-F1
#
_cell.length_a   1.000
_cell.length_b   1.000
_cell.length_c   1.000
_cell.angle_alpha   90.00
_cell.angle_beta   90.00
_cell.angle_gamma   90.00
#
_symmetry.space_group_name_H-M   'P 1'
#
loop_
_entity.id
_entity.type
_entity.pdbx_description
1 polymer ?
#
loop_
_entity_poly.entity_id
_entity_poly.type
_entity_poly.pdbx_seq_one_letter_code
_entity_poly.pdbx_strand_id
1 'polypeptide(L)'
;PVRVITRNIDHTLTVTSDGGTFTAGTVVVAVPPEHRGAIEFAPELPAEYTQLSRHWPQGHLSKAYAAYTTPFWRAEGYSGEALSDEGPVFITFDCSPSDDGPGILLGFTDARTFDPLSPERRRDVALAGFTALFGDAASDPVDYLDHCWGA
;
A
#
# COMPACT_ATOMS: atom_id res chain seq x y z
N PRO A 1 12.65 -5.47 14.15
CA PRO A 1 12.68 -6.35 12.96
C PRO A 1 13.31 -7.70 13.29
N VAL A 2 12.84 -8.81 12.72
CA VAL A 2 13.54 -10.11 12.84
C VAL A 2 14.81 -10.05 11.99
N ARG A 3 15.92 -10.54 12.55
CA ARG A 3 17.24 -10.53 11.92
C ARG A 3 17.74 -11.94 11.61
N VAL A 4 17.54 -12.87 12.55
CA VAL A 4 18.03 -14.24 12.44
C VAL A 4 16.97 -15.22 12.95
N ILE A 5 16.80 -16.34 12.28
CA ILE A 5 16.06 -17.51 12.75
C ILE A 5 16.99 -18.71 12.74
N THR A 6 17.31 -19.22 13.92
CA THR A 6 18.20 -20.37 14.10
C THR A 6 17.42 -21.59 14.55
N ARG A 7 17.63 -22.73 13.91
CA ARG A 7 17.16 -24.03 14.38
C ARG A 7 18.20 -24.65 15.31
N ASN A 8 17.79 -24.88 16.55
CA ASN A 8 18.61 -25.49 17.58
C ASN A 8 18.68 -27.01 17.42
N ILE A 9 19.62 -27.64 18.13
CA ILE A 9 19.83 -29.10 18.13
C ILE A 9 18.59 -29.83 18.66
N ASP A 10 17.89 -29.26 19.64
CA ASP A 10 16.64 -29.78 20.22
C ASP A 10 15.40 -29.53 19.34
N HIS A 11 15.60 -29.08 18.10
CA HIS A 11 14.58 -28.71 17.12
C HIS A 11 13.72 -27.49 17.47
N THR A 12 13.99 -26.79 18.56
CA THR A 12 13.41 -25.47 18.79
C THR A 12 13.99 -24.44 17.83
N LEU A 13 13.28 -23.33 17.66
CA LEU A 13 13.70 -22.20 16.85
C LEU A 13 13.99 -21.02 17.78
N THR A 14 15.12 -20.38 17.58
CA THR A 14 15.48 -19.11 18.22
C THR A 14 15.34 -17.99 17.19
N VAL A 15 14.50 -17.00 17.50
CA VAL A 15 14.26 -15.81 16.69
C VAL A 15 14.95 -14.63 17.34
N THR A 16 15.94 -14.07 16.67
CA THR A 16 16.62 -12.85 17.10
C THR A 16 16.04 -11.66 16.37
N SER A 17 15.69 -10.63 17.13
CA SER A 17 15.11 -9.38 16.62
C SER A 17 15.65 -8.17 17.37
N ASP A 18 15.41 -6.98 16.83
CA ASP A 18 15.74 -5.72 17.52
C ASP A 18 15.05 -5.58 18.90
N GLY A 19 13.94 -6.30 19.11
CA GLY A 19 13.18 -6.32 20.37
C GLY A 19 13.61 -7.42 21.35
N GLY A 20 14.63 -8.22 21.01
CA GLY A 20 15.11 -9.32 21.84
C GLY A 20 15.06 -10.68 21.13
N THR A 21 15.30 -11.72 21.93
CA THR A 21 15.39 -13.11 21.48
C THR A 21 14.23 -13.94 22.03
N PHE A 22 13.62 -14.74 21.17
CA PHE A 22 12.47 -15.58 21.50
C PHE A 22 12.73 -17.02 21.09
N THR A 23 12.28 -17.98 21.89
CA THR A 23 12.37 -19.41 21.56
C THR A 23 10.97 -19.98 21.35
N ALA A 24 10.77 -20.77 20.30
CA ALA A 24 9.49 -21.39 19.97
C ALA A 24 9.69 -22.78 19.36
N GLY A 25 8.67 -23.64 19.42
CA GLY A 25 8.67 -24.91 18.69
C GLY A 25 8.35 -24.75 17.19
N THR A 26 7.78 -23.63 16.77
CA THR A 26 7.41 -23.34 15.38
C THR A 26 7.40 -21.83 15.13
N VAL A 27 7.82 -21.41 13.94
CA VAL A 27 7.80 -20.01 13.50
C VAL A 27 7.12 -19.93 12.14
N VAL A 28 6.17 -18.99 11.99
CA VAL A 28 5.53 -18.68 10.70
C VAL A 28 6.11 -17.37 10.18
N VAL A 29 6.81 -17.42 9.05
CA VAL A 29 7.38 -16.24 8.39
C VAL A 29 6.35 -15.64 7.42
N ALA A 30 5.48 -14.79 7.96
CA ALA A 30 4.35 -14.18 7.24
C ALA A 30 4.71 -12.85 6.55
N VAL A 31 5.88 -12.79 5.90
CA VAL A 31 6.31 -11.63 5.10
C VAL A 31 6.47 -12.00 3.62
N PRO A 32 6.37 -11.00 2.70
CA PRO A 32 6.62 -11.22 1.28
C PRO A 32 7.95 -11.92 1.02
N PRO A 33 8.08 -12.75 -0.04
CA PRO A 33 9.33 -13.45 -0.36
C PRO A 33 10.55 -12.53 -0.40
N GLU A 34 10.41 -11.34 -0.99
CA GLU A 34 11.47 -10.33 -1.05
C GLU A 34 12.00 -9.94 0.35
N HIS A 35 11.09 -9.70 1.31
CA HIS A 35 11.46 -9.29 2.67
C HIS A 35 12.14 -10.41 3.49
N ARG A 36 12.02 -11.67 3.06
CA ARG A 36 12.74 -12.78 3.72
C ARG A 36 14.25 -12.68 3.54
N GLY A 37 14.72 -11.98 2.50
CA GLY A 37 16.15 -11.74 2.29
C GLY A 37 16.81 -10.89 3.39
N ALA A 38 16.02 -10.18 4.21
CA ALA A 38 16.51 -9.45 5.38
C ALA A 38 16.63 -10.31 6.65
N ILE A 39 16.25 -11.60 6.58
CA ILE A 39 16.30 -12.56 7.69
C ILE A 39 17.34 -13.62 7.33
N GLU A 40 18.35 -13.76 8.18
CA GLU A 40 19.28 -14.89 8.12
C GLU A 40 18.61 -16.15 8.67
N PHE A 41 18.74 -17.26 7.95
CA PHE A 41 18.26 -18.56 8.40
C PHE A 41 19.46 -19.47 8.66
N ALA A 42 19.49 -20.07 9.85
CA ALA A 42 20.54 -21.01 10.24
C ALA A 42 19.93 -22.36 10.66
N PRO A 43 20.11 -23.46 9.91
CA PRO A 43 20.83 -23.53 8.63
C PRO A 43 20.11 -22.76 7.51
N GLU A 44 20.85 -22.46 6.44
CA GLU A 44 20.32 -21.77 5.26
C GLU A 44 19.08 -22.49 4.70
N LEU A 45 18.14 -21.70 4.18
CA LEU A 45 17.00 -22.24 3.45
C LEU A 45 17.44 -22.81 2.10
N PRO A 46 16.67 -23.75 1.52
CA PRO A 46 16.88 -24.20 0.15
C PRO A 46 16.96 -23.04 -0.85
N ALA A 47 17.83 -23.16 -1.85
CA ALA A 47 18.16 -22.09 -2.79
C ALA A 47 16.94 -21.55 -3.57
N GLU A 48 15.89 -22.36 -3.73
CA GLU A 48 14.64 -22.00 -4.38
C GLU A 48 13.95 -20.80 -3.70
N TYR A 49 14.12 -20.65 -2.38
CA TYR A 49 13.56 -19.50 -1.65
C TYR A 49 14.24 -18.19 -2.03
N THR A 50 15.56 -18.21 -2.23
CA THR A 50 16.30 -17.05 -2.74
C THR A 50 15.96 -16.77 -4.21
N GLN A 51 15.77 -17.81 -5.03
CA GLN A 51 15.39 -17.65 -6.43
C GLN A 51 13.99 -17.06 -6.59
N LEU A 52 13.03 -17.47 -5.75
CA LEU A 52 11.66 -16.94 -5.78
C LEU A 52 11.66 -15.42 -5.61
N SER A 53 12.39 -14.89 -4.63
CA SER A 53 12.46 -13.45 -4.38
C SER A 53 13.05 -12.66 -5.55
N ARG A 54 13.93 -13.26 -6.35
CA ARG A 54 14.53 -12.60 -7.54
C ARG A 54 13.61 -12.57 -8.75
N HIS A 55 12.69 -13.54 -8.86
CA HIS A 55 11.80 -13.69 -10.02
C HIS A 55 10.36 -13.28 -9.74
N TRP A 56 10.05 -12.90 -8.50
CA TRP A 56 8.71 -12.45 -8.08
C TRP A 56 8.81 -11.10 -7.33
N PRO A 57 9.18 -10.01 -8.02
CA PRO A 57 9.19 -8.68 -7.40
C PRO A 57 7.78 -8.22 -7.04
N GLN A 58 7.66 -7.35 -6.04
CA GLN A 58 6.39 -6.68 -5.77
C GLN A 58 6.06 -5.67 -6.88
N GLY A 59 4.77 -5.48 -7.15
CA GLY A 59 4.31 -4.40 -8.02
C GLY A 59 4.48 -3.05 -7.35
N HIS A 60 4.67 -2.00 -8.15
CA HIS A 60 4.70 -0.62 -7.67
C HIS A 60 3.36 0.02 -7.95
N LEU A 61 2.70 0.51 -6.90
CA LEU A 61 1.38 1.10 -6.99
C LEU A 61 1.21 2.11 -5.87
N SER A 62 0.61 3.24 -6.18
CA SER A 62 0.42 4.31 -5.20
C SER A 62 -1.05 4.58 -5.00
N LYS A 63 -1.38 5.17 -3.85
CA LYS A 63 -2.77 5.45 -3.47
C LYS A 63 -2.88 6.87 -3.01
N ALA A 64 -3.82 7.61 -3.60
CA ALA A 64 -4.24 8.93 -3.18
C ALA A 64 -5.62 8.83 -2.51
N TYR A 65 -5.80 9.53 -1.40
CA TYR A 65 -7.04 9.62 -0.66
C TYR A 65 -7.42 11.09 -0.51
N ALA A 66 -8.64 11.44 -0.90
CA ALA A 66 -9.23 12.74 -0.65
C ALA A 66 -10.45 12.59 0.26
N ALA A 67 -10.43 13.30 1.40
CA ALA A 67 -11.55 13.35 2.32
C ALA A 67 -12.39 14.61 2.06
N TYR A 68 -13.70 14.49 2.19
CA TYR A 68 -14.69 15.56 2.05
C TYR A 68 -15.67 15.49 3.22
N THR A 69 -16.43 16.55 3.47
CA THR A 69 -17.42 16.59 4.55
C THR A 69 -18.46 15.47 4.43
N THR A 70 -18.91 15.18 3.21
CA THR A 70 -19.85 14.09 2.88
C THR A 70 -19.42 13.39 1.60
N PRO A 71 -19.86 12.14 1.33
CA PRO A 71 -19.66 11.47 0.05
C PRO A 71 -20.58 12.08 -1.02
N PHE A 72 -20.30 13.33 -1.42
CA PHE A 72 -21.18 14.13 -2.28
C PHE A 72 -21.55 13.43 -3.60
N TRP A 73 -20.66 12.58 -4.14
CA TRP A 73 -20.92 11.80 -5.34
C TRP A 73 -22.12 10.86 -5.20
N ARG A 74 -22.42 10.36 -3.98
CA ARG A 74 -23.60 9.52 -3.73
C ARG A 74 -24.91 10.30 -3.90
N ALA A 75 -24.92 11.58 -3.54
CA ALA A 75 -26.11 12.43 -3.71
C ALA A 75 -26.46 12.63 -5.19
N GLU A 76 -25.45 12.55 -6.07
CA GLU A 76 -25.58 12.58 -7.52
C GLU A 76 -25.82 11.18 -8.15
N GLY A 77 -25.98 10.15 -7.31
CA GLY A 77 -26.25 8.78 -7.76
C GLY A 77 -25.01 7.98 -8.20
N TYR A 78 -23.80 8.46 -7.93
CA TYR A 78 -22.56 7.75 -8.26
C TYR A 78 -22.07 6.88 -7.10
N SER A 79 -21.43 5.76 -7.43
CA SER A 79 -20.86 4.83 -6.44
C SER A 79 -19.48 5.25 -5.92
N GLY A 80 -18.83 6.22 -6.55
CA GLY A 80 -17.41 6.55 -6.34
C GLY A 80 -16.42 5.63 -7.06
N GLU A 81 -16.90 4.62 -7.79
CA GLU A 81 -16.09 3.81 -8.70
C GLU A 81 -16.05 4.44 -10.09
N ALA A 82 -14.85 4.67 -10.60
CA ALA A 82 -14.60 5.16 -11.94
C ALA A 82 -13.30 4.58 -12.49
N LEU A 83 -13.19 4.52 -13.82
CA LEU A 83 -11.98 4.16 -14.55
C LEU A 83 -11.56 5.33 -15.44
N SER A 84 -10.27 5.60 -15.49
CA SER A 84 -9.68 6.64 -16.35
C SER A 84 -8.50 6.06 -17.11
N ASP A 85 -8.40 6.36 -18.40
CA ASP A 85 -7.22 6.16 -19.24
C ASP A 85 -6.31 7.40 -19.27
N GLU A 86 -6.74 8.50 -18.62
CA GLU A 86 -6.00 9.75 -18.52
C GLU A 86 -5.49 10.02 -17.10
N GLY A 87 -4.29 10.60 -17.02
CA GLY A 87 -3.68 11.03 -15.76
C GLY A 87 -3.18 9.87 -14.89
N PRO A 88 -2.62 10.19 -13.70
CA PRO A 88 -2.06 9.16 -12.84
C PRO A 88 -3.14 8.35 -12.12
N VAL A 89 -4.31 8.94 -11.81
CA VAL A 89 -5.44 8.25 -11.15
C VAL A 89 -6.22 7.47 -12.20
N PHE A 90 -6.14 6.14 -12.17
CA PHE A 90 -6.74 5.29 -13.21
C PHE A 90 -7.94 4.46 -12.74
N ILE A 91 -8.11 4.28 -11.42
CA ILE A 91 -9.30 3.66 -10.84
C ILE A 91 -9.59 4.25 -9.46
N THR A 92 -10.87 4.52 -9.18
CA THR A 92 -11.32 5.08 -7.91
C THR A 92 -12.26 4.16 -7.15
N PHE A 93 -12.34 4.34 -5.83
CA PHE A 93 -13.30 3.66 -4.97
C PHE A 93 -13.76 4.56 -3.83
N ASP A 94 -15.03 4.43 -3.48
CA ASP A 94 -15.60 5.02 -2.27
C ASP A 94 -15.17 4.21 -1.03
N CYS A 95 -14.55 4.90 -0.07
CA CYS A 95 -14.12 4.38 1.23
C CYS A 95 -14.87 5.04 2.40
N SER A 96 -16.00 5.71 2.13
CA SER A 96 -16.77 6.47 3.12
C SER A 96 -17.50 5.53 4.07
N PRO A 97 -17.45 5.77 5.39
CA PRO A 97 -18.04 4.87 6.40
C PRO A 97 -19.57 4.89 6.42
N SER A 98 -20.19 6.00 6.00
CA SER A 98 -21.64 6.17 5.90
C SER A 98 -21.99 7.31 4.93
N ASP A 99 -23.28 7.51 4.67
CA ASP A 99 -23.78 8.63 3.85
C ASP A 99 -23.63 10.00 4.55
N ASP A 100 -23.54 10.01 5.88
CA ASP A 100 -23.35 11.23 6.69
C ASP A 100 -21.88 11.70 6.71
N GLY A 101 -20.96 10.89 6.19
CA GLY A 101 -19.56 11.23 6.01
C GLY A 101 -18.61 10.76 7.13
N PRO A 102 -17.30 11.09 7.01
CA PRO A 102 -16.72 11.86 5.90
C PRO A 102 -16.80 11.12 4.56
N GLY A 103 -16.88 11.85 3.46
CA GLY A 103 -16.70 11.27 2.13
C GLY A 103 -15.23 10.95 1.91
N ILE A 104 -14.85 9.70 1.64
CA ILE A 104 -13.46 9.33 1.38
C ILE A 104 -13.37 8.70 -0.01
N LEU A 105 -12.67 9.36 -0.91
CA LEU A 105 -12.40 8.86 -2.25
C LEU A 105 -10.96 8.38 -2.34
N LEU A 106 -10.78 7.09 -2.63
CA LEU A 106 -9.51 6.48 -2.98
C LEU A 106 -9.31 6.56 -4.49
N GLY A 107 -8.12 6.92 -4.93
CA GLY A 107 -7.62 6.73 -6.30
C GLY A 107 -6.33 5.92 -6.28
N PHE A 108 -6.29 4.83 -7.05
CA PHE A 108 -5.03 4.16 -7.36
C PHE A 108 -4.28 4.96 -8.43
N THR A 109 -2.97 5.13 -8.22
CA THR A 109 -2.13 5.93 -9.09
C THR A 109 -0.99 5.14 -9.72
N ASP A 110 -0.69 5.42 -11.00
CA ASP A 110 0.47 4.83 -11.70
C ASP A 110 1.77 5.35 -11.07
N ALA A 111 2.44 4.50 -10.31
CA ALA A 111 3.66 4.82 -9.59
C ALA A 111 4.77 5.39 -10.49
N ARG A 112 4.81 5.01 -11.78
CA ARG A 112 5.86 5.47 -12.71
C ARG A 112 5.83 6.97 -12.97
N THR A 113 4.64 7.56 -12.97
CA THR A 113 4.43 8.99 -13.24
C THR A 113 4.09 9.77 -11.97
N PHE A 114 3.52 9.11 -10.97
CA PHE A 114 3.08 9.71 -9.72
C PHE A 114 4.21 9.84 -8.69
N ASP A 115 4.92 8.75 -8.38
CA ASP A 115 5.90 8.70 -7.28
C ASP A 115 7.08 9.67 -7.45
N PRO A 116 7.60 9.94 -8.66
CA PRO A 116 8.69 10.90 -8.84
C PRO A 116 8.30 12.36 -8.55
N LEU A 117 7.01 12.67 -8.43
CA LEU A 117 6.53 14.03 -8.18
C LEU A 117 6.70 14.42 -6.70
N SER A 118 6.82 15.73 -6.43
CA SER A 118 6.78 16.23 -5.04
C SER A 118 5.41 15.97 -4.40
N PRO A 119 5.31 15.89 -3.07
CA PRO A 119 4.03 15.68 -2.38
C PRO A 119 2.95 16.68 -2.80
N GLU A 120 3.30 17.96 -2.96
CA GLU A 120 2.37 19.01 -3.41
C GLU A 120 1.88 18.72 -4.83
N ARG A 121 2.79 18.29 -5.72
CA ARG A 121 2.42 18.00 -7.10
C ARG A 121 1.60 16.73 -7.22
N ARG A 122 1.85 15.71 -6.38
CA ARG A 122 1.03 14.50 -6.26
C ARG A 122 -0.39 14.83 -5.84
N ARG A 123 -0.55 15.69 -4.83
CA ARG A 123 -1.84 16.24 -4.44
C ARG A 123 -2.55 16.90 -5.61
N ASP A 124 -1.91 17.84 -6.29
CA ASP A 124 -2.52 18.57 -7.40
C ASP A 124 -3.02 17.65 -8.53
N VAL A 125 -2.19 16.69 -8.98
CA VAL A 125 -2.56 15.82 -10.10
C VAL A 125 -3.61 14.78 -9.70
N ALA A 126 -3.63 14.33 -8.44
CA ALA A 126 -4.67 13.44 -7.94
C ALA A 126 -6.02 14.17 -7.83
N LEU A 127 -6.04 15.37 -7.26
CA LEU A 127 -7.26 16.18 -7.16
C LEU A 127 -7.76 16.58 -8.54
N ALA A 128 -6.88 16.93 -9.49
CA ALA A 128 -7.30 17.17 -10.86
C ALA A 128 -7.99 15.95 -11.50
N GLY A 129 -7.47 14.74 -11.24
CA GLY A 129 -8.12 13.49 -11.67
C GLY A 129 -9.50 13.29 -11.02
N PHE A 130 -9.61 13.51 -9.70
CA PHE A 130 -10.90 13.43 -9.03
C PHE A 130 -11.90 14.49 -9.51
N THR A 131 -11.46 15.72 -9.77
CA THR A 131 -12.28 16.79 -10.33
C THR A 131 -12.75 16.46 -11.74
N ALA A 132 -11.90 15.89 -12.58
CA ALA A 132 -12.30 15.45 -13.92
C ALA A 132 -13.40 14.37 -13.88
N LEU A 133 -13.38 13.49 -12.87
CA LEU A 133 -14.30 12.37 -12.74
C LEU A 133 -15.60 12.71 -11.99
N PHE A 134 -15.51 13.53 -10.94
CA PHE A 134 -16.60 13.79 -9.99
C PHE A 134 -17.03 15.26 -9.91
N GLY A 135 -16.42 16.14 -10.72
CA GLY A 135 -16.74 17.57 -10.81
C GLY A 135 -16.06 18.45 -9.76
N ASP A 136 -16.39 19.74 -9.79
CA ASP A 136 -15.70 20.80 -9.04
C ASP A 136 -15.65 20.56 -7.52
N ALA A 137 -16.64 19.87 -6.95
CA ALA A 137 -16.67 19.53 -5.53
C ALA A 137 -15.47 18.66 -5.10
N ALA A 138 -14.89 17.87 -6.01
CA ALA A 138 -13.68 17.09 -5.73
C ALA A 138 -12.39 17.94 -5.64
N SER A 139 -12.43 19.22 -6.04
CA SER A 139 -11.24 20.08 -6.02
C SER A 139 -10.90 20.62 -4.62
N ASP A 140 -11.85 20.58 -3.69
CA ASP A 140 -11.75 21.17 -2.35
C ASP A 140 -11.95 20.10 -1.24
N PRO A 141 -10.99 19.18 -1.07
CA PRO A 141 -11.06 18.20 0.01
C PRO A 141 -10.74 18.85 1.36
N VAL A 142 -11.36 18.34 2.43
CA VAL A 142 -11.03 18.72 3.81
C VAL A 142 -9.65 18.21 4.22
N ASP A 143 -9.21 17.09 3.63
CA ASP A 143 -7.87 16.52 3.84
C ASP A 143 -7.45 15.68 2.64
N TYR A 144 -6.14 15.54 2.44
CA TYR A 144 -5.55 14.73 1.39
C TYR A 144 -4.33 13.98 1.90
N LEU A 145 -4.25 12.68 1.57
CA LEU A 145 -3.08 11.87 1.85
C LEU A 145 -2.78 10.95 0.67
N ASP A 146 -1.49 10.80 0.36
CA ASP A 146 -1.03 9.76 -0.56
C ASP A 146 0.03 8.88 0.08
N HIS A 147 0.16 7.66 -0.43
CA HIS A 147 1.23 6.75 -0.09
C HIS A 147 1.81 6.10 -1.33
N CYS A 148 3.13 6.26 -1.50
CA CYS A 148 3.90 5.64 -2.56
C CYS A 148 4.45 4.29 -2.07
N TRP A 149 3.84 3.17 -2.44
CA TRP A 149 4.26 1.86 -1.93
C TRP A 149 5.55 1.34 -2.56
N GLY A 150 5.94 1.87 -3.72
CA GLY A 150 7.18 1.51 -4.41
C GLY A 150 8.40 2.36 -4.04
N ALA A 151 8.24 3.33 -3.13
CA ALA A 151 9.28 4.28 -2.73
C ALA A 151 10.14 3.79 -1.56
#